data_AF-A0A518AR31-F1
#
_entry.id   AF-A0A518AR31-F1
#
_cell.length_a   1.000
_cell.length_b   1.000
_cell.length_c   1.000
_cell.angle_alpha   90.00
_cell.angle_beta   90.00
_cell.angle_gamma   90.00
#
_symmetry.space_group_name_H-M   'P 1'
#
loop_
_entity.id
_entity.type
_entity.pdbx_description
1 polymer ?
#
loop_
_entity_poly.entity_id
_entity_poly.type
_entity_poly.pdbx_seq_one_letter_code
_entity_poly.pdbx_strand_id
1 'polypeptide(L)'
;MNSKNNIDRRTDEILYDRQQRLYIGTDRVFALLFILQWIAAIAMAAWFTPLTWVGTESSWNVHLFAAIVLGGLLSILPVTLAVIAPGSFATRLVISLAQAGYSGLLIHLSGGRIETHFHIFGSLAFLAFYRDWRVLVPATVVVTVDHLFRGVFWPESVFGALAASTTRAFEHAGWVLFEDVFLVWSCLRGSREMRNSARSQAELEDAKDNIESIVDQRTNELKCRTEELLTSMKERQQMSQRLAQAQKLESIGQLAAGVAHEINTPMQFISDNSLYLQQCMERLLRIAQSYAETTDLNGPSVSWQERREMALEVLEECHHEEWPC
;
A
#
# COMPACT_ATOMS: atom_id res chain seq x y z
N MET A 1 6.63 -18.84 10.12
CA MET A 1 7.71 -18.80 9.10
C MET A 1 8.40 -17.44 9.19
N ASN A 2 9.73 -17.39 9.12
CA ASN A 2 10.54 -16.19 9.38
C ASN A 2 10.44 -15.19 8.21
N SER A 3 10.17 -13.89 8.44
CA SER A 3 10.01 -12.85 7.40
C SER A 3 11.18 -12.82 6.41
N LYS A 4 12.42 -13.03 6.91
CA LYS A 4 13.63 -13.14 6.10
C LYS A 4 13.53 -14.24 5.02
N ASN A 5 12.95 -15.39 5.35
CA ASN A 5 12.79 -16.49 4.40
C ASN A 5 11.74 -16.16 3.32
N ASN A 6 10.76 -15.30 3.63
CA ASN A 6 9.76 -14.88 2.65
C ASN A 6 10.36 -13.88 1.64
N ILE A 7 11.18 -12.94 2.12
CA ILE A 7 11.90 -11.99 1.27
C ILE A 7 12.88 -12.72 0.35
N ASP A 8 13.64 -13.69 0.87
CA ASP A 8 14.60 -14.46 0.05
C ASP A 8 13.87 -15.27 -1.04
N ARG A 9 12.77 -15.96 -0.71
CA ARG A 9 11.94 -16.66 -1.70
C ARG A 9 11.38 -15.71 -2.76
N ARG A 10 10.83 -14.57 -2.33
CA ARG A 10 10.26 -13.56 -3.24
C ARG A 10 11.32 -12.95 -4.15
N THR A 11 12.53 -12.73 -3.62
CA THR A 11 13.69 -12.28 -4.39
C THR A 11 14.02 -13.26 -5.51
N ASP A 12 14.09 -14.56 -5.21
CA ASP A 12 14.40 -15.58 -6.20
C ASP A 12 13.30 -15.72 -7.27
N GLU A 13 12.02 -15.56 -6.90
CA GLU A 13 10.89 -15.51 -7.86
C GLU A 13 11.02 -14.33 -8.83
N ILE A 14 11.24 -13.11 -8.31
CA ILE A 14 11.40 -11.90 -9.12
C ILE A 14 12.63 -12.02 -10.02
N LEU A 15 13.74 -12.55 -9.48
CA LEU A 15 14.98 -12.78 -10.23
C LEU A 15 14.74 -13.76 -11.39
N TYR A 16 14.09 -14.89 -11.12
CA TYR A 16 13.78 -15.90 -12.14
C TYR A 16 12.92 -15.32 -13.27
N ASP A 17 11.86 -14.59 -12.94
CA ASP A 17 10.97 -13.96 -13.93
C ASP A 17 11.71 -12.91 -14.78
N ARG A 18 12.57 -12.09 -14.16
CA ARG A 18 13.41 -11.12 -14.89
C ARG A 18 14.44 -11.80 -15.80
N GLN A 19 15.12 -12.85 -15.32
CA GLN A 19 16.07 -13.61 -16.13
C GLN A 19 15.38 -14.27 -17.31
N GLN A 20 14.23 -14.90 -17.10
CA GLN A 20 13.45 -15.54 -18.16
C GLN A 20 12.98 -14.54 -19.22
N ARG A 21 12.44 -13.38 -18.82
CA ARG A 21 12.08 -12.32 -19.78
C ARG A 21 13.26 -11.87 -20.62
N LEU A 22 14.43 -11.72 -20.00
CA LEU A 22 15.65 -11.35 -20.70
C LEU A 22 16.07 -12.44 -21.69
N TYR A 23 16.08 -13.71 -21.28
CA TYR A 23 16.44 -14.83 -22.16
C TYR A 23 15.49 -14.94 -23.35
N ILE A 24 14.17 -14.92 -23.12
CA ILE A 24 13.14 -14.98 -24.17
C ILE A 24 13.26 -13.78 -25.12
N GLY A 25 13.51 -12.58 -24.59
CA GLY A 25 13.70 -11.37 -25.38
C GLY A 25 14.92 -11.49 -26.30
N THR A 26 16.06 -11.94 -25.76
CA THR A 26 17.29 -12.14 -26.53
C THR A 26 17.16 -13.26 -27.56
N ASP A 27 16.49 -14.37 -27.25
CA ASP A 27 16.22 -15.46 -28.20
C ASP A 27 15.49 -14.94 -29.45
N ARG A 28 14.48 -14.07 -29.26
CA ARG A 28 13.71 -13.46 -30.36
C ARG A 28 14.54 -12.53 -31.22
N VAL A 29 15.42 -11.74 -30.61
CA VAL A 29 16.37 -10.89 -31.35
C VAL A 29 17.30 -11.76 -32.20
N PHE A 30 17.82 -12.86 -31.64
CA PHE A 30 18.64 -13.80 -32.40
C PHE A 30 17.85 -14.49 -33.52
N ALA A 31 16.59 -14.89 -33.29
CA ALA A 31 15.77 -15.48 -34.34
C ALA A 31 15.64 -14.55 -35.56
N LEU A 32 15.39 -13.26 -35.32
CA LEU A 32 15.39 -12.25 -36.39
C LEU A 32 16.78 -12.11 -37.02
N LEU A 33 17.83 -12.04 -36.20
CA LEU A 33 19.21 -11.93 -36.67
C LEU A 33 19.58 -13.10 -37.59
N PHE A 34 19.26 -14.35 -37.23
CA PHE A 34 19.50 -15.56 -38.03
C PHE A 34 18.84 -15.52 -39.41
N ILE A 35 17.64 -14.94 -39.51
CA ILE A 35 16.94 -14.77 -40.79
C ILE A 35 17.64 -13.70 -41.63
N LEU A 36 17.95 -12.55 -41.04
CA LEU A 36 18.59 -11.43 -41.73
C LEU A 36 20.00 -11.78 -42.20
N GLN A 37 20.81 -12.42 -41.35
CA GLN A 37 22.16 -12.84 -41.71
C GLN A 37 22.16 -13.94 -42.78
N TRP A 38 21.10 -14.75 -42.87
CA TRP A 38 20.95 -15.73 -43.95
C TRP A 38 20.67 -15.10 -45.30
N ILE A 39 19.77 -14.13 -45.33
CA ILE A 39 19.58 -13.32 -46.54
C ILE A 39 20.88 -12.60 -46.91
N ALA A 40 21.59 -12.02 -45.92
CA ALA A 40 22.85 -11.34 -46.15
C ALA A 40 23.97 -12.28 -46.64
N ALA A 41 24.07 -13.51 -46.13
CA ALA A 41 25.03 -14.50 -46.56
C ALA A 41 24.78 -14.93 -48.02
N ILE A 42 23.53 -15.16 -48.40
CA ILE A 42 23.14 -15.48 -49.78
C ILE A 42 23.46 -14.30 -50.71
N ALA A 43 23.12 -13.07 -50.30
CA ALA A 43 23.42 -11.88 -51.07
C ALA A 43 24.94 -11.66 -51.24
N MET A 44 25.71 -11.86 -50.18
CA MET A 44 27.17 -11.77 -50.22
C MET A 44 27.78 -12.85 -51.12
N ALA A 45 27.28 -14.09 -51.05
CA ALA A 45 27.70 -15.18 -51.93
C ALA A 45 27.42 -14.88 -53.41
N ALA A 46 26.30 -14.22 -53.71
CA ALA A 46 25.92 -13.84 -55.06
C ALA A 46 26.69 -12.60 -55.59
N TRP A 47 26.96 -11.59 -54.76
CA TRP A 47 27.54 -10.32 -55.25
C TRP A 47 29.02 -10.13 -54.97
N PHE A 48 29.51 -10.59 -53.82
CA PHE A 48 30.84 -10.25 -53.32
C PHE A 48 31.81 -11.41 -53.47
N THR A 49 31.37 -12.64 -53.21
CA THR A 49 32.27 -13.80 -53.18
C THR A 49 33.06 -14.01 -54.48
N PRO A 50 32.48 -13.82 -55.68
CA PRO A 50 33.22 -13.95 -56.95
C PRO A 50 34.42 -13.02 -57.12
N LEU A 51 34.52 -11.97 -56.30
CA LEU A 51 35.56 -10.94 -56.34
C LEU A 51 36.55 -11.03 -55.16
N THR A 52 36.34 -11.96 -54.23
CA THR A 52 37.02 -11.94 -52.92
C THR A 52 38.05 -13.05 -52.71
N TRP A 53 37.94 -14.17 -53.42
CA TRP A 53 38.92 -15.25 -53.38
C TRP A 53 40.07 -14.94 -54.35
N VAL A 54 41.27 -14.72 -53.83
CA VAL A 54 42.48 -14.43 -54.63
C VAL A 54 42.98 -15.74 -55.25
N GLY A 55 42.45 -16.09 -56.43
CA GLY A 55 42.81 -17.30 -57.18
C GLY A 55 42.09 -17.38 -58.53
N THR A 56 42.54 -18.27 -59.43
CA THR A 56 42.05 -18.36 -60.84
C THR A 56 40.72 -19.08 -61.01
N GLU A 57 40.19 -19.73 -59.96
CA GLU A 57 38.88 -20.41 -60.01
C GLU A 57 37.95 -19.89 -58.92
N SER A 58 37.16 -18.88 -59.28
CA SER A 58 35.97 -18.51 -58.53
C SER A 58 34.76 -19.16 -59.20
N SER A 59 34.14 -20.15 -58.55
CA SER A 59 32.89 -20.72 -59.02
C SER A 59 31.72 -20.19 -58.17
N TRP A 60 30.80 -19.49 -58.84
CA TRP A 60 29.58 -18.95 -58.24
C TRP A 60 28.76 -20.02 -57.50
N ASN A 61 28.85 -21.27 -57.95
CA ASN A 61 28.01 -22.36 -57.47
C ASN A 61 28.38 -22.85 -56.06
N VAL A 62 29.67 -22.93 -55.71
CA VAL A 62 30.09 -23.55 -54.44
C VAL A 62 29.78 -22.64 -53.25
N HIS A 63 30.08 -21.35 -53.35
CA HIS A 63 29.83 -20.41 -52.25
C HIS A 63 28.35 -20.09 -52.08
N LEU A 64 27.59 -19.99 -53.18
CA LEU A 64 26.14 -19.84 -53.11
C LEU A 64 25.48 -21.07 -52.49
N PHE A 65 25.94 -22.28 -52.87
CA PHE A 65 25.47 -23.51 -52.25
C PHE A 65 25.80 -23.56 -50.75
N ALA A 66 27.02 -23.19 -50.36
CA ALA A 66 27.41 -23.09 -48.96
C ALA A 66 26.51 -22.09 -48.19
N ALA A 67 26.25 -20.90 -48.75
CA ALA A 67 25.39 -19.90 -48.12
C ALA A 67 23.94 -20.38 -47.96
N ILE A 68 23.39 -21.08 -48.95
CA ILE A 68 22.02 -21.63 -48.88
C ILE A 68 21.96 -22.79 -47.88
N VAL A 69 22.81 -23.81 -48.05
CA VAL A 69 22.71 -25.06 -47.28
C VAL A 69 23.26 -24.90 -45.86
N LEU A 70 24.51 -24.43 -45.71
CA LEU A 70 25.09 -24.26 -44.38
C LEU A 70 24.41 -23.10 -43.64
N GLY A 71 24.09 -22.00 -44.35
CA GLY A 71 23.32 -20.91 -43.75
C GLY A 71 21.93 -21.36 -43.29
N GLY A 72 21.24 -22.19 -44.07
CA GLY A 72 19.96 -22.78 -43.67
C GLY A 72 20.08 -23.70 -42.47
N LEU A 73 21.08 -24.58 -42.44
CA LEU A 73 21.36 -25.47 -41.29
C LEU A 73 21.65 -24.67 -40.01
N LEU A 74 22.44 -23.60 -40.13
CA LEU A 74 22.78 -22.72 -39.02
C LEU A 74 21.61 -21.84 -38.56
N SER A 75 20.60 -21.59 -39.40
CA SER A 75 19.47 -20.72 -39.04
C SER A 75 18.21 -21.49 -38.60
N ILE A 76 17.86 -22.60 -39.25
CA ILE A 76 16.56 -23.26 -39.03
C ILE A 76 16.41 -23.78 -37.60
N LEU A 77 17.42 -24.49 -37.08
CA LEU A 77 17.37 -25.08 -35.74
C LEU A 77 17.29 -24.01 -34.63
N PRO A 78 18.20 -23.01 -34.54
CA PRO A 78 18.10 -21.98 -33.50
C PRO A 78 16.84 -21.14 -33.62
N VAL A 79 16.38 -20.78 -34.84
CA VAL A 79 15.13 -20.03 -35.03
C VAL A 79 13.93 -20.83 -34.52
N THR A 80 13.88 -22.13 -34.83
CA THR A 80 12.81 -23.00 -34.38
C THR A 80 12.81 -23.11 -32.85
N LEU A 81 13.98 -23.36 -32.23
CA LEU A 81 14.11 -23.44 -30.77
C LEU A 81 13.78 -22.11 -30.07
N ALA A 82 14.13 -20.97 -30.68
CA ALA A 82 13.78 -19.64 -30.18
C ALA A 82 12.25 -19.37 -30.21
N VAL A 83 11.49 -20.11 -31.02
CA VAL A 83 10.03 -20.01 -31.07
C VAL A 83 9.37 -21.03 -30.14
N ILE A 84 9.82 -22.30 -30.18
CA ILE A 84 9.14 -23.40 -29.47
C ILE A 84 9.58 -23.57 -28.01
N ALA A 85 10.83 -23.22 -27.69
CA ALA A 85 11.40 -23.39 -26.36
C ALA A 85 12.24 -22.16 -25.93
N PRO A 86 11.69 -20.93 -26.01
CA PRO A 86 12.42 -19.73 -25.63
C PRO A 86 12.73 -19.73 -24.13
N GLY A 87 13.82 -19.09 -23.74
CA GLY A 87 14.31 -19.00 -22.37
C GLY A 87 15.06 -20.24 -21.88
N SER A 88 15.00 -21.35 -22.63
CA SER A 88 15.66 -22.60 -22.24
C SER A 88 17.18 -22.48 -22.35
N PHE A 89 17.90 -23.20 -21.49
CA PHE A 89 19.37 -23.24 -21.57
C PHE A 89 19.85 -23.89 -22.88
N ALA A 90 19.15 -24.92 -23.36
CA ALA A 90 19.46 -25.59 -24.62
C ALA A 90 19.34 -24.66 -25.83
N THR A 91 18.27 -23.86 -25.90
CA THR A 91 18.05 -22.86 -26.96
C THR A 91 19.21 -21.87 -27.02
N ARG A 92 19.63 -21.33 -25.87
CA ARG A 92 20.74 -20.38 -25.78
C ARG A 92 22.08 -20.98 -26.20
N LEU A 93 22.34 -22.25 -25.84
CA LEU A 93 23.53 -22.96 -26.30
C LEU A 93 23.51 -23.16 -27.82
N VAL A 94 22.38 -23.58 -28.40
CA VAL A 94 22.26 -23.77 -29.84
C VAL A 94 22.45 -22.45 -30.59
N ILE A 95 21.85 -21.35 -30.09
CA ILE A 95 22.04 -20.01 -30.64
C ILE A 95 23.52 -19.60 -30.59
N SER A 96 24.21 -19.83 -29.47
CA SER A 96 25.64 -19.53 -29.33
C SER A 96 26.50 -20.27 -30.34
N LEU A 97 26.32 -21.59 -30.45
CA LEU A 97 27.06 -22.42 -31.39
C LEU A 97 26.77 -22.02 -32.84
N ALA A 98 25.50 -21.77 -33.17
CA ALA A 98 25.09 -21.36 -34.51
C ALA A 98 25.62 -19.97 -34.89
N GLN A 99 25.65 -19.03 -33.94
CA GLN A 99 26.18 -17.67 -34.17
C GLN A 99 27.70 -17.69 -34.41
N ALA A 100 28.43 -18.52 -33.66
CA ALA A 100 29.85 -18.77 -33.91
C ALA A 100 30.07 -19.41 -35.29
N GLY A 101 29.26 -20.42 -35.64
CA GLY A 101 29.26 -21.03 -36.97
C GLY A 101 28.96 -20.02 -38.09
N TYR A 102 28.05 -19.08 -37.85
CA TYR A 102 27.73 -18.01 -38.79
C TYR A 102 28.91 -17.10 -39.06
N SER A 103 29.67 -16.77 -38.01
CA SER A 103 30.90 -16.00 -38.14
C SER A 103 31.91 -16.73 -39.04
N GLY A 104 32.10 -18.04 -38.83
CA GLY A 104 32.96 -18.88 -39.69
C GLY A 104 32.48 -18.91 -41.15
N LEU A 105 31.18 -19.07 -41.38
CA LEU A 105 30.58 -19.06 -42.72
C LEU A 105 30.80 -17.72 -43.42
N LEU A 106 30.52 -16.59 -42.77
CA LEU A 106 30.70 -15.27 -43.38
C LEU A 106 32.17 -14.99 -43.70
N ILE A 107 33.10 -15.36 -42.80
CA ILE A 107 34.54 -15.25 -43.04
C ILE A 107 34.97 -16.09 -44.25
N HIS A 108 34.45 -17.31 -44.39
CA HIS A 108 34.70 -18.14 -45.56
C HIS A 108 34.17 -17.51 -46.85
N LEU A 109 32.93 -17.03 -46.83
CA LEU A 109 32.29 -16.40 -47.99
C LEU A 109 32.97 -15.08 -48.40
N SER A 110 33.65 -14.40 -47.50
CA SER A 110 34.42 -13.19 -47.80
C SER A 110 35.87 -13.45 -48.19
N GLY A 111 36.30 -14.71 -48.25
CA GLY A 111 37.68 -15.08 -48.59
C GLY A 111 38.68 -14.77 -47.47
N GLY A 112 38.26 -14.87 -46.20
CA GLY A 112 39.16 -14.68 -45.05
C GLY A 112 39.50 -13.21 -44.76
N ARG A 113 38.68 -12.26 -45.20
CA ARG A 113 38.89 -10.82 -44.96
C ARG A 113 38.84 -10.47 -43.48
N ILE A 114 39.78 -9.64 -43.03
CA ILE A 114 39.89 -9.23 -41.62
C ILE A 114 38.65 -8.45 -41.18
N GLU A 115 38.03 -7.66 -42.07
CA GLU A 115 36.83 -6.89 -41.77
C GLU A 115 35.65 -7.80 -41.36
N THR A 116 35.55 -8.99 -41.95
CA THR A 116 34.49 -9.95 -41.59
C THR A 116 34.74 -10.61 -40.24
N HIS A 117 35.98 -10.64 -39.74
CA HIS A 117 36.27 -11.16 -38.40
C HIS A 117 35.69 -10.29 -37.29
N PHE A 118 35.41 -9.00 -37.55
CA PHE A 118 34.67 -8.15 -36.61
C PHE A 118 33.27 -8.69 -36.28
N HIS A 119 32.71 -9.56 -37.12
CA HIS A 119 31.46 -10.26 -36.83
C HIS A 119 31.58 -11.16 -35.59
N ILE A 120 32.75 -11.73 -35.30
CA ILE A 120 32.98 -12.55 -34.08
C ILE A 120 32.81 -11.67 -32.84
N PHE A 121 33.50 -10.53 -32.79
CA PHE A 121 33.42 -9.56 -31.68
C PHE A 121 31.99 -9.05 -31.50
N GLY A 122 31.35 -8.63 -32.59
CA GLY A 122 29.93 -8.23 -32.57
C GLY A 122 29.01 -9.35 -32.07
N SER A 123 29.26 -10.59 -32.48
CA SER A 123 28.47 -11.75 -32.06
C SER A 123 28.64 -12.05 -30.57
N LEU A 124 29.86 -12.02 -30.04
CA LEU A 124 30.12 -12.22 -28.61
C LEU A 124 29.47 -11.12 -27.78
N ALA A 125 29.55 -9.86 -28.22
CA ALA A 125 28.86 -8.74 -27.58
C ALA A 125 27.33 -8.92 -27.55
N PHE A 126 26.73 -9.41 -28.65
CA PHE A 126 25.28 -9.69 -28.69
C PHE A 126 24.91 -10.90 -27.82
N LEU A 127 25.72 -11.95 -27.79
CA LEU A 127 25.52 -13.11 -26.91
C LEU A 127 25.61 -12.70 -25.43
N ALA A 128 26.43 -11.70 -25.09
CA ALA A 128 26.50 -11.15 -23.74
C ALA A 128 25.19 -10.46 -23.30
N PHE A 129 24.26 -10.15 -24.20
CA PHE A 129 22.93 -9.66 -23.84
C PHE A 129 22.10 -10.69 -23.07
N TYR A 130 22.40 -11.99 -23.18
CA TYR A 130 21.83 -12.99 -22.28
C TYR A 130 22.26 -12.77 -20.82
N ARG A 131 23.29 -11.96 -20.54
CA ARG A 131 23.89 -11.80 -19.20
C ARG A 131 24.27 -13.15 -18.57
N ASP A 132 24.55 -14.16 -19.39
CA ASP A 132 24.92 -15.51 -18.97
C ASP A 132 26.25 -15.90 -19.64
N TRP A 133 27.32 -15.86 -18.85
CA TRP A 133 28.67 -16.14 -19.32
C TRP A 133 28.83 -17.56 -19.89
N ARG A 134 27.96 -18.51 -19.50
CA ARG A 134 28.00 -19.90 -20.00
C ARG A 134 27.67 -20.01 -21.48
N VAL A 135 27.10 -18.96 -22.07
CA VAL A 135 26.77 -18.87 -23.49
C VAL A 135 27.96 -18.36 -24.32
N LEU A 136 28.90 -17.62 -23.70
CA LEU A 136 30.09 -17.10 -24.39
C LEU A 136 31.14 -18.20 -24.62
N VAL A 137 31.42 -19.00 -23.59
CA VAL A 137 32.41 -20.10 -23.65
C VAL A 137 32.23 -21.03 -24.86
N PRO A 138 31.04 -21.61 -25.12
CA PRO A 138 30.87 -22.50 -26.27
C PRO A 138 31.07 -21.79 -27.63
N ALA A 139 30.66 -20.52 -27.76
CA ALA A 139 30.92 -19.75 -28.98
C ALA A 139 32.43 -19.57 -29.20
N THR A 140 33.17 -19.16 -28.18
CA THR A 140 34.63 -18.97 -28.25
C THR A 140 35.35 -20.28 -28.56
N VAL A 141 34.90 -21.40 -27.99
CA VAL A 141 35.44 -22.74 -28.30
C VAL A 141 35.21 -23.08 -29.77
N VAL A 142 33.99 -22.88 -30.29
CA VAL A 142 33.70 -23.15 -31.71
C VAL A 142 34.58 -22.28 -32.62
N VAL A 143 34.67 -20.98 -32.35
CA VAL A 143 35.53 -20.06 -33.12
C VAL A 143 36.98 -20.53 -33.10
N THR A 144 37.49 -20.89 -31.93
CA THR A 144 38.88 -21.35 -31.76
C THR A 144 39.14 -22.63 -32.54
N VAL A 145 38.27 -23.64 -32.40
CA VAL A 145 38.39 -24.92 -33.11
C VAL A 145 38.30 -24.72 -34.62
N ASP A 146 37.35 -23.92 -35.07
CA ASP A 146 37.15 -23.59 -36.48
C ASP A 146 38.38 -22.89 -37.09
N HIS A 147 38.94 -21.88 -36.40
CA HIS A 147 40.11 -21.14 -36.87
C HIS A 147 41.39 -21.97 -36.83
N LEU A 148 41.56 -22.86 -35.84
CA LEU A 148 42.67 -23.79 -35.80
C LEU A 148 42.57 -24.82 -36.92
N PHE A 149 41.39 -25.43 -37.10
CA PHE A 149 41.18 -26.46 -38.12
C PHE A 149 41.33 -25.86 -39.52
N ARG A 150 40.54 -24.85 -39.87
CA ARG A 150 40.65 -24.20 -41.19
C ARG A 150 41.97 -23.48 -41.36
N GLY A 151 42.59 -22.95 -40.30
CA GLY A 151 43.90 -22.33 -40.38
C GLY A 151 45.04 -23.29 -40.75
N VAL A 152 44.93 -24.58 -40.38
CA VAL A 152 45.91 -25.61 -40.75
C VAL A 152 45.61 -26.21 -42.12
N PHE A 153 44.36 -26.54 -42.41
CA PHE A 153 43.99 -27.29 -43.61
C PHE A 153 43.57 -26.42 -44.80
N TRP A 154 43.05 -25.21 -44.55
CA TRP A 154 42.52 -24.30 -45.57
C TRP A 154 42.78 -22.82 -45.23
N PRO A 155 44.06 -22.41 -45.05
CA PRO A 155 44.42 -21.10 -44.50
C PRO A 155 43.86 -19.91 -45.27
N GLU A 156 43.65 -20.03 -46.58
CA GLU A 156 43.00 -19.01 -47.41
C GLU A 156 41.60 -18.64 -46.90
N SER A 157 40.84 -19.63 -46.41
CA SER A 157 39.47 -19.43 -45.94
C SER A 157 39.39 -18.64 -44.64
N VAL A 158 40.47 -18.56 -43.86
CA VAL A 158 40.53 -17.84 -42.58
C VAL A 158 41.35 -16.56 -42.73
N PHE A 159 42.53 -16.65 -43.31
CA PHE A 159 43.51 -15.57 -43.33
C PHE A 159 43.59 -14.81 -44.67
N GLY A 160 42.85 -15.25 -45.70
CA GLY A 160 42.94 -14.70 -47.06
C GLY A 160 44.32 -14.88 -47.70
N ALA A 161 45.13 -15.81 -47.19
CA ALA A 161 46.51 -16.04 -47.61
C ALA A 161 46.82 -17.54 -47.67
N LEU A 162 47.70 -17.92 -48.61
CA LEU A 162 48.19 -19.29 -48.80
C LEU A 162 48.95 -19.87 -47.59
N ALA A 163 49.49 -19.00 -46.74
CA ALA A 163 50.21 -19.38 -45.54
C ALA A 163 49.68 -18.61 -44.32
N ALA A 164 49.35 -19.35 -43.26
CA ALA A 164 48.96 -18.78 -41.98
C ALA A 164 50.16 -18.06 -41.33
N SER A 165 49.93 -16.84 -40.84
CA SER A 165 50.88 -16.15 -39.97
C SER A 165 50.53 -16.47 -38.53
N THR A 166 51.34 -17.31 -37.88
CA THR A 166 51.13 -17.72 -36.49
C THR A 166 51.09 -16.53 -35.54
N THR A 167 51.96 -15.53 -35.73
CA THR A 167 51.98 -14.30 -34.93
C THR A 167 50.66 -13.53 -35.01
N ARG A 168 50.11 -13.34 -36.21
CA ARG A 168 48.80 -12.68 -36.39
C ARG A 168 47.67 -13.49 -35.76
N ALA A 169 47.72 -14.82 -35.85
CA ALA A 169 46.75 -15.68 -35.21
C ALA A 169 46.78 -15.57 -33.67
N PHE A 170 47.97 -15.52 -33.07
CA PHE A 170 48.13 -15.30 -31.62
C PHE A 170 47.65 -13.92 -31.19
N GLU A 171 47.97 -12.87 -31.95
CA GLU A 171 47.47 -11.53 -31.69
C GLU A 171 45.94 -11.49 -31.73
N HIS A 172 45.34 -12.07 -32.77
CA HIS A 172 43.89 -12.13 -32.92
C HIS A 172 43.22 -12.91 -31.78
N ALA A 173 43.76 -14.08 -31.42
CA ALA A 173 43.29 -14.86 -30.28
C ALA A 173 43.42 -14.09 -28.95
N GLY A 174 44.48 -13.30 -28.79
CA GLY A 174 44.67 -12.40 -27.66
C GLY A 174 43.56 -11.34 -27.54
N TRP A 175 43.15 -10.74 -28.66
CA TRP A 175 42.05 -9.77 -28.69
C TRP A 175 40.70 -10.39 -28.35
N VAL A 176 40.40 -11.60 -28.84
CA VAL A 176 39.16 -12.33 -28.49
C VAL A 176 39.15 -12.69 -27.00
N LEU A 177 40.26 -13.20 -26.46
CA LEU A 177 40.37 -13.51 -25.03
C LEU A 177 40.21 -12.25 -24.17
N PHE A 178 40.82 -11.14 -24.59
CA PHE A 178 40.67 -9.85 -23.92
C PHE A 178 39.19 -9.43 -23.88
N GLU A 179 38.49 -9.44 -25.01
CA GLU A 179 37.06 -9.12 -25.07
C GLU A 179 36.22 -10.04 -24.16
N ASP A 180 36.42 -11.36 -24.24
CA ASP A 180 35.68 -12.35 -23.46
C ASP A 180 35.80 -12.11 -21.95
N VAL A 181 36.99 -11.73 -21.47
CA VAL A 181 37.19 -11.38 -20.05
C VAL A 181 36.27 -10.23 -19.63
N PHE A 182 36.15 -9.18 -20.46
CA PHE A 182 35.26 -8.05 -20.18
C PHE A 182 33.79 -8.43 -20.30
N LEU A 183 33.41 -9.23 -21.29
CA LEU A 183 32.03 -9.67 -21.48
C LEU A 183 31.56 -10.61 -20.37
N VAL A 184 32.40 -11.56 -19.94
CA VAL A 184 32.14 -12.44 -18.79
C VAL A 184 32.02 -11.59 -17.52
N TRP A 185 32.94 -10.66 -17.28
CA TRP A 185 32.86 -9.75 -16.13
C TRP A 185 31.56 -8.92 -16.15
N SER A 186 31.16 -8.40 -17.31
CA SER A 186 29.92 -7.66 -17.51
C SER A 186 28.68 -8.53 -17.21
N CYS A 187 28.66 -9.77 -17.69
CA CYS A 187 27.57 -10.74 -17.42
C CYS A 187 27.45 -11.07 -15.93
N LEU A 188 28.58 -11.31 -15.26
CA LEU A 188 28.62 -11.59 -13.81
C LEU A 188 28.16 -10.39 -12.99
N ARG A 189 28.64 -9.18 -13.33
CA ARG A 189 28.22 -7.94 -12.69
C ARG A 189 26.73 -7.66 -12.91
N GLY A 190 26.26 -7.75 -14.15
CA GLY A 190 24.86 -7.53 -14.50
C GLY A 190 23.90 -8.53 -13.83
N SER A 191 24.34 -9.78 -13.62
CA SER A 191 23.59 -10.78 -12.86
C SER A 191 23.50 -10.44 -11.37
N ARG A 192 24.58 -9.93 -10.77
CA ARG A 192 24.58 -9.45 -9.38
C ARG A 192 23.68 -8.23 -9.19
N GLU A 193 23.76 -7.26 -10.10
CA GLU A 193 22.89 -6.08 -10.10
C GLU A 193 21.41 -6.46 -10.21
N MET A 194 21.07 -7.40 -11.09
CA MET A 194 19.69 -7.91 -11.23
C MET A 194 19.17 -8.52 -9.93
N ARG A 195 20.00 -9.30 -9.22
CA ARG A 195 19.65 -9.89 -7.93
C ARG A 195 19.47 -8.84 -6.85
N ASN A 196 20.35 -7.85 -6.78
CA ASN A 196 20.23 -6.75 -5.82
C ASN A 196 18.93 -5.96 -6.05
N SER A 197 18.60 -5.65 -7.30
CA SER A 197 17.33 -4.99 -7.63
C SER A 197 16.11 -5.85 -7.32
N ALA A 198 16.18 -7.17 -7.53
CA ALA A 198 15.08 -8.08 -7.17
C ALA A 198 14.86 -8.12 -5.65
N ARG A 199 15.96 -8.10 -4.87
CA ARG A 199 15.91 -8.07 -3.41
C ARG A 199 15.30 -6.78 -2.88
N SER A 200 15.76 -5.63 -3.37
CA SER A 200 15.19 -4.33 -2.98
C SER A 200 13.70 -4.23 -3.32
N GLN A 201 13.27 -4.85 -4.42
CA GLN A 201 11.83 -4.93 -4.74
C GLN A 201 11.07 -5.82 -3.75
N ALA A 202 11.59 -7.00 -3.40
CA ALA A 202 10.97 -7.88 -2.42
C ALA A 202 10.87 -7.23 -1.03
N GLU A 203 11.90 -6.49 -0.61
CA GLU A 203 11.91 -5.72 0.65
C GLU A 203 10.87 -4.58 0.62
N LEU A 204 10.71 -3.91 -0.53
CA LEU A 204 9.69 -2.87 -0.70
C LEU A 204 8.26 -3.45 -0.64
N GLU A 205 8.03 -4.61 -1.27
CA GLU A 205 6.75 -5.32 -1.23
C GLU A 205 6.39 -5.72 0.22
N ASP A 206 7.33 -6.30 0.98
CA ASP A 206 7.11 -6.66 2.39
C ASP A 206 6.88 -5.43 3.29
N ALA A 207 7.67 -4.36 3.09
CA ALA A 207 7.48 -3.12 3.82
C ALA A 207 6.11 -2.48 3.54
N LYS A 208 5.66 -2.53 2.29
CA LYS A 208 4.34 -2.05 1.89
C LYS A 208 3.23 -2.86 2.57
N ASP A 209 3.28 -4.19 2.53
CA ASP A 209 2.29 -5.06 3.15
C ASP A 209 2.20 -4.83 4.67
N ASN A 210 3.34 -4.65 5.33
CA ASN A 210 3.41 -4.30 6.76
C ASN A 210 2.76 -2.94 7.04
N ILE A 211 3.04 -1.92 6.23
CA ILE A 211 2.44 -0.60 6.37
C ILE A 211 0.92 -0.66 6.17
N GLU A 212 0.44 -1.36 5.14
CA GLU A 212 -0.99 -1.53 4.88
C GLU A 212 -1.70 -2.18 6.08
N SER A 213 -1.11 -3.24 6.66
CA SER A 213 -1.65 -3.87 7.87
C SER A 213 -1.72 -2.93 9.08
N ILE A 214 -0.67 -2.13 9.31
CA ILE A 214 -0.64 -1.15 10.40
C ILE A 214 -1.68 -0.05 10.16
N VAL A 215 -1.81 0.44 8.92
CA VAL A 215 -2.80 1.46 8.55
C VAL A 215 -4.21 0.94 8.81
N ASP A 216 -4.52 -0.30 8.42
CA ASP A 216 -5.83 -0.91 8.67
C ASP A 216 -6.12 -1.06 10.17
N GLN A 217 -5.14 -1.54 10.95
CA GLN A 217 -5.28 -1.67 12.40
C GLN A 217 -5.55 -0.30 13.06
N ARG A 218 -4.78 0.73 12.71
CA ARG A 218 -4.92 2.07 13.28
C ARG A 218 -6.21 2.74 12.83
N THR A 219 -6.65 2.50 11.60
CA THR A 219 -7.94 2.98 11.11
C THR A 219 -9.09 2.38 11.92
N ASN A 220 -9.04 1.08 12.22
CA ASN A 220 -10.05 0.43 13.05
C ASN A 220 -10.00 0.90 14.52
N GLU A 221 -8.81 1.09 15.09
CA GLU A 221 -8.64 1.64 16.44
C GLU A 221 -9.22 3.06 16.53
N LEU A 222 -8.93 3.92 15.55
CA LEU A 222 -9.45 5.29 15.49
C LEU A 222 -10.97 5.33 15.35
N LYS A 223 -11.56 4.44 14.53
CA LYS A 223 -13.02 4.31 14.42
C LYS A 223 -13.64 3.95 15.77
N CYS A 224 -13.11 2.92 16.44
CA CYS A 224 -13.60 2.48 17.74
C CYS A 224 -13.51 3.60 18.80
N ARG A 225 -12.35 4.27 18.91
CA ARG A 225 -12.21 5.43 19.83
C ARG A 225 -13.16 6.58 19.50
N THR A 226 -13.42 6.82 18.22
CA THR A 226 -14.38 7.85 17.79
C THR A 226 -15.79 7.49 18.25
N GLU A 227 -16.21 6.24 18.09
CA GLU A 227 -17.50 5.75 18.57
C GLU A 227 -17.63 5.83 20.11
N GLU A 228 -16.57 5.47 20.85
CA GLU A 228 -16.50 5.60 22.30
C GLU A 228 -16.61 7.07 22.75
N LEU A 229 -15.87 7.98 22.10
CA LEU A 229 -15.94 9.41 22.39
C LEU A 229 -17.33 9.98 22.13
N LEU A 230 -17.95 9.64 21.00
CA LEU A 230 -19.32 10.08 20.69
C LEU A 230 -20.32 9.59 21.74
N THR A 231 -20.15 8.36 22.22
CA THR A 231 -20.99 7.78 23.27
C THR A 231 -20.80 8.52 24.60
N SER A 232 -19.56 8.74 25.02
CA SER A 232 -19.24 9.48 26.24
C SER A 232 -19.73 10.93 26.19
N MET A 233 -19.61 11.60 25.04
CA MET A 233 -20.15 12.95 24.83
C MET A 233 -21.67 12.97 25.01
N LYS A 234 -22.38 11.99 24.45
CA LYS A 234 -23.84 11.86 24.58
C LYS A 234 -24.25 11.62 26.04
N GLU A 235 -23.58 10.73 26.76
CA GLU A 235 -23.82 10.48 28.18
C GLU A 235 -23.59 11.72 29.03
N ARG A 236 -22.49 12.44 28.80
CA ARG A 236 -22.16 13.67 29.51
C ARG A 236 -23.21 14.76 29.25
N GLN A 237 -23.71 14.88 28.02
CA GLN A 237 -24.78 15.80 27.68
C GLN A 237 -26.10 15.44 28.38
N GLN A 238 -26.47 14.16 28.42
CA GLN A 238 -27.65 13.69 29.15
C GLN A 238 -27.53 13.95 30.66
N MET A 239 -26.36 13.72 31.25
CA MET A 239 -26.12 13.98 32.67
C MET A 239 -26.20 15.48 32.98
N SER A 240 -25.63 16.34 32.13
CA SER A 240 -25.76 17.79 32.25
C SER A 240 -27.23 18.25 32.22
N GLN A 241 -28.03 17.69 31.30
CA GLN A 241 -29.48 17.98 31.23
C GLN A 241 -30.22 17.55 32.50
N ARG A 242 -29.91 16.36 33.05
CA ARG A 242 -30.49 15.88 34.31
C ARG A 242 -30.12 16.78 35.50
N LEU A 243 -28.86 17.22 35.58
CA LEU A 243 -28.41 18.15 36.61
C LEU A 243 -29.14 19.49 36.51
N ALA A 244 -29.26 20.05 35.31
CA ALA A 244 -30.00 21.30 35.11
C ALA A 244 -31.48 21.16 35.52
N GLN A 245 -32.11 20.01 35.23
CA GLN A 245 -33.48 19.74 35.67
C GLN A 245 -33.58 19.59 37.19
N ALA A 246 -32.63 18.90 37.84
CA ALA A 246 -32.58 18.74 39.29
C ALA A 246 -32.39 20.09 40.01
N GLN A 247 -31.47 20.93 39.52
CA GLN A 247 -31.27 22.30 40.05
C GLN A 247 -32.52 23.16 39.90
N LYS A 248 -33.24 23.03 38.78
CA LYS A 248 -34.52 23.72 38.59
C LYS A 248 -35.57 23.25 39.61
N LEU A 249 -35.67 21.96 39.86
CA LEU A 249 -36.59 21.39 40.87
C LEU A 249 -36.21 21.80 42.29
N GLU A 250 -34.92 21.84 42.61
CA GLU A 250 -34.41 22.32 43.91
C GLU A 250 -34.79 23.79 44.13
N SER A 251 -34.54 24.65 43.14
CA SER A 251 -34.91 26.07 43.18
C SER A 251 -36.43 26.26 43.35
N ILE A 252 -37.23 25.48 42.62
CA ILE A 252 -38.70 25.48 42.78
C ILE A 252 -39.08 25.02 44.20
N GLY A 253 -38.43 23.99 44.74
CA GLY A 253 -38.68 23.50 46.10
C GLY A 253 -38.35 24.54 47.18
N GLN A 254 -37.22 25.23 47.08
CA GLN A 254 -36.86 26.32 47.99
C GLN A 254 -37.85 27.48 47.91
N LEU A 255 -38.25 27.89 46.70
CA LEU A 255 -39.28 28.90 46.50
C LEU A 255 -40.62 28.46 47.08
N ALA A 256 -41.04 27.22 46.86
CA ALA A 256 -42.29 26.69 47.41
C ALA A 256 -42.27 26.65 48.95
N ALA A 257 -41.14 26.27 49.56
CA ALA A 257 -40.97 26.30 51.01
C ALA A 257 -41.01 27.74 51.57
N GLY A 258 -40.37 28.69 50.89
CA GLY A 258 -40.42 30.11 51.22
C GLY A 258 -41.83 30.69 51.11
N VAL A 259 -42.52 30.43 49.99
CA VAL A 259 -43.92 30.84 49.76
C VAL A 259 -44.85 30.18 50.79
N ALA A 260 -44.66 28.90 51.09
CA ALA A 260 -45.45 28.22 52.13
C ALA A 260 -45.25 28.90 53.49
N HIS A 261 -44.02 29.24 53.86
CA HIS A 261 -43.72 29.97 55.09
C HIS A 261 -44.37 31.37 55.12
N GLU A 262 -44.28 32.11 54.02
CA GLU A 262 -44.88 33.44 53.89
C GLU A 262 -46.41 33.42 53.82
N ILE A 263 -47.04 32.34 53.34
CA ILE A 263 -48.50 32.16 53.38
C ILE A 263 -48.96 31.72 54.77
N ASN A 264 -48.21 30.83 55.41
CA ASN A 264 -48.60 30.29 56.72
C ASN A 264 -48.64 31.40 57.78
N THR A 265 -47.77 32.40 57.66
CA THR A 265 -47.70 33.55 58.58
C THR A 265 -49.01 34.38 58.63
N PRO A 266 -49.53 34.97 57.53
CA PRO A 266 -50.82 35.66 57.52
C PRO A 266 -52.01 34.73 57.76
N MET A 267 -51.93 33.45 57.37
CA MET A 267 -52.98 32.47 57.70
C MET A 267 -53.10 32.26 59.22
N GLN A 268 -51.97 32.18 59.92
CA GLN A 268 -51.93 32.13 61.37
C GLN A 268 -52.59 33.38 61.95
N PHE A 269 -52.21 34.58 61.48
CA PHE A 269 -52.85 35.84 61.92
C PHE A 269 -54.36 35.88 61.65
N ILE A 270 -54.83 35.43 60.49
CA ILE A 270 -56.27 35.38 60.17
C ILE A 270 -56.98 34.40 61.09
N SER A 271 -56.39 33.23 61.36
CA SER A 271 -56.94 32.23 62.26
C SER A 271 -57.05 32.76 63.68
N ASP A 272 -56.00 33.39 64.18
CA ASP A 272 -55.95 33.98 65.52
C ASP A 272 -56.96 35.14 65.63
N ASN A 273 -57.03 36.01 64.63
CA ASN A 273 -58.03 37.09 64.56
C ASN A 273 -59.47 36.54 64.47
N SER A 274 -59.71 35.45 63.73
CA SER A 274 -61.03 34.82 63.64
C SER A 274 -61.44 34.24 64.99
N LEU A 275 -60.51 33.59 65.70
CA LEU A 275 -60.75 33.08 67.04
C LEU A 275 -61.06 34.22 68.02
N TYR A 276 -60.31 35.32 67.95
CA TYR A 276 -60.56 36.53 68.73
C TYR A 276 -61.94 37.13 68.45
N LEU A 277 -62.32 37.29 67.17
CA LEU A 277 -63.65 37.79 66.80
C LEU A 277 -64.77 36.88 67.30
N GLN A 278 -64.58 35.56 67.26
CA GLN A 278 -65.53 34.60 67.81
C GLN A 278 -65.70 34.80 69.32
N GLN A 279 -64.59 34.93 70.07
CA GLN A 279 -64.61 35.21 71.50
C GLN A 279 -65.30 36.54 71.81
N CYS A 280 -64.98 37.61 71.07
CA CYS A 280 -65.65 38.90 71.22
C CYS A 280 -67.15 38.82 70.94
N MET A 281 -67.58 38.09 69.89
CA MET A 281 -68.98 37.90 69.56
C MET A 281 -69.71 37.14 70.67
N GLU A 282 -69.11 36.06 71.19
CA GLU A 282 -69.67 35.33 72.34
C GLU A 282 -69.83 36.25 73.56
N ARG A 283 -68.84 37.10 73.85
CA ARG A 283 -68.94 38.08 74.94
C ARG A 283 -70.03 39.13 74.68
N LEU A 284 -70.11 39.69 73.47
CA LEU A 284 -71.17 40.65 73.11
C LEU A 284 -72.56 40.03 73.21
N LEU A 285 -72.73 38.78 72.78
CA LEU A 285 -73.99 38.06 72.93
C LEU A 285 -74.35 37.85 74.41
N ARG A 286 -73.39 37.53 75.29
CA ARG A 286 -73.62 37.46 76.75
C ARG A 286 -74.06 38.81 77.32
N ILE A 287 -73.41 39.91 76.95
CA ILE A 287 -73.80 41.26 77.38
C ILE A 287 -75.20 41.61 76.87
N ALA A 288 -75.50 41.36 75.58
CA ALA A 288 -76.80 41.63 75.00
C ALA A 288 -77.92 40.80 75.65
N GLN A 289 -77.64 39.53 75.98
CA GLN A 289 -78.57 38.66 76.70
C GLN A 289 -78.79 39.14 78.14
N SER A 290 -77.73 39.51 78.87
CA SER A 290 -77.84 40.14 80.19
C SER A 290 -78.66 41.43 80.15
N TYR A 291 -78.47 42.28 79.13
CA TYR A 291 -79.26 43.49 78.94
C TYR A 291 -80.72 43.19 78.60
N ALA A 292 -80.99 42.16 77.78
CA ALA A 292 -82.35 41.72 77.49
C ALA A 292 -83.08 41.17 78.74
N GLU A 293 -82.39 40.38 79.57
CA GLU A 293 -82.92 39.88 80.85
C GLU A 293 -83.17 41.02 81.86
N THR A 294 -82.27 42.00 81.92
CA THR A 294 -82.40 43.17 82.81
C THR A 294 -83.30 44.28 82.27
N THR A 295 -83.81 44.18 81.03
CA THR A 295 -84.82 45.10 80.47
C THR A 295 -86.16 44.43 80.18
N ASP A 296 -86.30 43.14 80.48
CA ASP A 296 -87.58 42.45 80.43
C ASP A 296 -88.58 43.13 81.39
N LEU A 297 -89.61 43.74 80.79
CA LEU A 297 -90.68 44.45 81.47
C LEU A 297 -91.76 43.49 82.00
N ASN A 298 -91.66 42.19 81.69
CA ASN A 298 -92.55 41.14 82.16
C ASN A 298 -91.92 40.24 83.24
N GLY A 299 -90.64 40.45 83.57
CA GLY A 299 -89.93 39.76 84.65
C GLY A 299 -90.25 40.32 86.05
N PRO A 300 -89.76 39.68 87.14
CA PRO A 300 -89.96 40.15 88.52
C PRO A 300 -89.47 41.60 88.71
N SER A 301 -90.10 42.35 89.62
CA SER A 301 -89.80 43.77 89.86
C SER A 301 -88.45 43.95 90.58
N VAL A 302 -87.36 43.81 89.85
CA VAL A 302 -86.00 44.09 90.32
C VAL A 302 -85.77 45.60 90.38
N SER A 303 -85.20 46.12 91.47
CA SER A 303 -84.93 47.54 91.65
C SER A 303 -83.89 48.06 90.65
N TRP A 304 -83.87 49.38 90.37
CA TRP A 304 -82.89 49.96 89.45
C TRP A 304 -81.44 49.72 89.92
N GLN A 305 -81.21 49.68 91.25
CA GLN A 305 -79.89 49.41 91.82
C GLN A 305 -79.43 47.97 91.54
N GLU A 306 -80.30 46.98 91.71
CA GLU A 306 -79.96 45.57 91.42
C GLU A 306 -79.78 45.31 89.92
N ARG A 307 -80.60 45.91 89.04
CA ARG A 307 -80.40 45.82 87.58
C ARG A 307 -79.05 46.41 87.16
N ARG A 308 -78.64 47.50 87.81
CA ARG A 308 -77.33 48.14 87.58
C ARG A 308 -76.18 47.27 88.10
N GLU A 309 -76.31 46.64 89.27
CA GLU A 309 -75.30 45.71 89.79
C GLU A 309 -75.13 44.49 88.89
N MET A 310 -76.21 43.83 88.47
CA MET A 310 -76.13 42.66 87.57
C MET A 310 -75.48 43.00 86.22
N ALA A 311 -75.81 44.17 85.64
CA ALA A 311 -75.18 44.62 84.41
C ALA A 311 -73.70 44.99 84.61
N LEU A 312 -73.34 45.57 85.77
CA LEU A 312 -71.96 45.88 86.14
C LEU A 312 -71.13 44.62 86.40
N GLU A 313 -71.70 43.59 87.02
CA GLU A 313 -71.04 42.31 87.30
C GLU A 313 -70.66 41.59 86.00
N VAL A 314 -71.58 41.54 85.02
CA VAL A 314 -71.30 40.99 83.68
C VAL A 314 -70.27 41.83 82.93
N LEU A 315 -70.29 43.16 83.08
CA LEU A 315 -69.30 44.05 82.49
C LEU A 315 -67.92 43.87 83.13
N GLU A 316 -67.83 43.68 84.44
CA GLU A 316 -66.58 43.43 85.17
C GLU A 316 -66.00 42.05 84.84
N GLU A 317 -66.82 40.99 84.76
CA GLU A 317 -66.38 39.67 84.29
C GLU A 317 -65.82 39.72 82.86
N CYS A 318 -66.48 40.46 81.97
CA CYS A 318 -66.01 40.63 80.59
C CYS A 318 -64.73 41.47 80.47
N HIS A 319 -64.45 42.33 81.46
CA HIS A 319 -63.29 43.23 81.49
C HIS A 319 -62.04 42.56 82.10
N HIS A 320 -62.20 41.47 82.86
CA HIS A 320 -61.12 40.79 83.57
C HIS A 320 -60.45 39.64 82.80
N GLU A 321 -60.99 39.18 81.68
CA GLU A 321 -60.29 38.23 80.81
C GLU A 321 -59.23 38.96 79.97
N GLU A 322 -57.98 38.88 80.46
CA GLU A 322 -56.76 39.50 79.94
C GLU A 322 -56.64 39.50 78.40
N TRP A 323 -56.29 40.68 77.87
CA TRP A 323 -55.88 40.89 76.49
C TRP A 323 -54.52 40.22 76.21
N PRO A 324 -54.41 39.30 75.24
CA PRO A 324 -53.15 39.09 74.55
C PRO A 324 -53.03 40.17 73.47
N CYS A 325 -52.16 41.16 73.70
CA CYS A 325 -51.65 42.00 72.61
C CYS A 325 -50.78 41.18 71.65
#